data_AF-A0A7J0E3V5-F1
#
_entry.id   AF-A0A7J0E3V5-F1
#
_cell.length_a   1.000
_cell.length_b   1.000
_cell.length_c   1.000
_cell.angle_alpha   90.00
_cell.angle_beta   90.00
_cell.angle_gamma   90.00
#
_symmetry.space_group_name_H-M   'P 1'
#
loop_
_entity.id
_entity.type
_entity.pdbx_description
1 polymer ?
#
loop_
_entity_poly.entity_id
_entity_poly.type
_entity_poly.pdbx_seq_one_letter_code
_entity_poly.pdbx_strand_id
1 'polypeptide(L)'
;MEVVQVLHMNGGIGETSYASNSSVQKKVISLTKPITEQAIVDLYHSTRPTSALCIADLGCSSGPNALLVVSELMEIRPQNMQETGPSTTRVPRRMVLTILGRKSDDPSSKEGCYIWELLATALNEMVSEGLIEEEMMDSFNIPQYTPSPTEVKREVEKEGSFIVDRLEVSSVEWSACGNNISPSNGFKDDGYNVAKCMRAVAEPLLASHFGEAIIDEVFRRYKEIITDRMAKETTEFFNVTVSMIRK
;
A
#
# COMPACT_ATOMS: atom_id res chain seq x y z
N MET A 1 21.15 9.13 -9.35
CA MET A 1 20.69 8.51 -8.10
C MET A 1 20.14 7.13 -8.42
N GLU A 2 20.60 6.06 -7.76
CA GLU A 2 19.96 4.75 -7.92
C GLU A 2 18.65 4.73 -7.13
N VAL A 3 17.52 4.62 -7.82
CA VAL A 3 16.16 4.68 -7.23
C VAL A 3 16.00 3.68 -6.08
N VAL A 4 16.63 2.51 -6.18
CA VAL A 4 16.55 1.44 -5.18
C VAL A 4 17.17 1.83 -3.83
N GLN A 5 18.15 2.74 -3.81
CA GLN A 5 18.82 3.16 -2.58
C GLN A 5 18.00 4.17 -1.77
N VAL A 6 17.05 4.86 -2.42
CA VAL A 6 16.30 5.98 -1.81
C VAL A 6 14.80 5.73 -1.74
N LEU A 7 14.30 4.72 -2.45
CA LEU A 7 12.90 4.30 -2.38
C LEU A 7 12.69 3.38 -1.17
N HIS A 8 12.58 3.99 0.00
CA HIS A 8 12.25 3.28 1.23
C HIS A 8 11.34 4.14 2.11
N MET A 9 10.68 3.49 3.07
CA MET A 9 9.86 4.18 4.06
C MET A 9 10.74 4.74 5.18
N ASN A 10 10.26 5.74 5.92
CA ASN A 10 10.92 6.23 7.13
C ASN A 10 11.06 5.09 8.15
N GLY A 11 12.29 4.72 8.46
CA GLY A 11 12.60 3.71 9.48
C GLY A 11 12.38 4.22 10.91
N GLY A 12 12.55 3.31 11.87
CA GLY A 12 12.51 3.62 13.29
C GLY A 12 11.11 3.55 13.92
N ILE A 13 11.00 4.11 15.13
CA ILE A 13 9.81 4.08 15.99
C ILE A 13 9.34 5.49 16.40
N GLY A 14 9.90 6.53 15.77
CA GLY A 14 9.57 7.92 16.04
C GLY A 14 8.19 8.34 15.52
N GLU A 15 7.82 9.59 15.79
CA GLU A 15 6.51 10.14 15.39
C GLU A 15 6.31 10.21 13.87
N THR A 16 7.38 10.41 13.09
CA THR A 16 7.35 10.46 11.61
C THR A 16 7.70 9.11 10.95
N SER A 17 7.90 8.07 11.76
CA SER A 17 8.27 6.74 11.25
C SER A 17 7.09 6.03 10.58
N TYR A 18 7.38 5.13 9.66
CA TYR A 18 6.37 4.29 9.02
C TYR A 18 5.64 3.39 10.02
N ALA A 19 6.33 2.90 11.06
CA ALA A 19 5.74 2.05 12.09
C ALA A 19 4.58 2.76 12.84
N SER A 20 4.67 4.09 13.01
CA SER A 20 3.67 4.91 13.70
C SER A 20 2.56 5.44 12.78
N ASN A 21 2.77 5.43 11.45
CA ASN A 21 1.89 6.10 10.47
C ASN A 21 1.41 5.19 9.33
N SER A 22 1.33 3.88 9.56
CA SER A 22 0.91 2.87 8.55
C SER A 22 -0.48 2.26 8.79
N SER A 23 -1.40 3.06 9.33
CA SER A 23 -2.77 2.66 9.68
C SER A 23 -3.63 2.30 8.46
N VAL A 24 -3.48 3.03 7.34
CA VAL A 24 -4.16 2.71 6.07
C VAL A 24 -3.72 1.36 5.55
N GLN A 25 -2.42 1.07 5.53
CA GLN A 25 -1.89 -0.21 5.07
C GLN A 25 -2.38 -1.35 5.97
N LYS A 26 -2.47 -1.12 7.29
CA LYS A 26 -3.11 -2.07 8.22
C LYS A 26 -4.57 -2.34 7.87
N LYS A 27 -5.33 -1.31 7.48
CA LYS A 27 -6.73 -1.47 7.05
C LYS A 27 -6.82 -2.24 5.74
N VAL A 28 -5.93 -1.99 4.78
CA VAL A 28 -5.83 -2.74 3.51
C VAL A 28 -5.52 -4.21 3.76
N ILE A 29 -4.59 -4.52 4.68
CA ILE A 29 -4.32 -5.90 5.11
C ILE A 29 -5.60 -6.56 5.64
N SER A 30 -6.34 -5.87 6.51
CA SER A 30 -7.61 -6.37 7.05
C SER A 30 -8.69 -6.59 5.97
N LEU A 31 -8.75 -5.76 4.93
CA LEU A 31 -9.68 -5.95 3.80
C LEU A 31 -9.27 -7.12 2.90
N THR A 32 -7.97 -7.38 2.79
CA THR A 32 -7.39 -8.48 2.00
C THR A 32 -7.48 -9.83 2.72
N LYS A 33 -7.70 -9.81 4.04
CA LYS A 33 -7.74 -11.01 4.90
C LYS A 33 -8.63 -12.13 4.36
N PRO A 34 -9.88 -11.93 3.92
CA PRO A 34 -10.72 -13.01 3.41
C PRO A 34 -10.15 -13.71 2.16
N ILE A 35 -9.48 -12.96 1.28
CA ILE A 35 -8.82 -13.52 0.08
C ILE A 35 -7.64 -14.40 0.50
N THR A 36 -6.85 -13.91 1.45
CA THR A 36 -5.65 -14.61 1.94
C THR A 36 -6.02 -15.86 2.75
N GLU A 37 -7.06 -15.77 3.58
CA GLU A 37 -7.60 -16.91 4.32
C GLU A 37 -8.10 -18.00 3.38
N GLN A 38 -8.89 -17.62 2.37
CA GLN A 38 -9.37 -18.58 1.38
C GLN A 38 -8.21 -19.25 0.63
N ALA A 39 -7.19 -18.49 0.23
CA ALA A 39 -6.01 -19.03 -0.43
C ALA A 39 -5.29 -20.08 0.44
N ILE A 40 -5.14 -19.84 1.74
CA ILE A 40 -4.55 -20.82 2.67
C ILE A 40 -5.46 -22.04 2.85
N VAL A 41 -6.76 -21.84 3.05
CA VAL A 41 -7.74 -22.93 3.20
C VAL A 41 -7.71 -23.86 1.97
N ASP A 42 -7.72 -23.29 0.77
CA ASP A 42 -7.64 -24.06 -0.47
C ASP A 42 -6.29 -24.79 -0.63
N LEU A 43 -5.19 -24.18 -0.17
CA LEU A 43 -3.88 -24.84 -0.13
C LEU A 43 -3.93 -26.09 0.77
N TYR A 44 -4.51 -25.98 1.96
CA TYR A 44 -4.68 -27.11 2.88
C TYR A 44 -5.56 -28.21 2.30
N HIS A 45 -6.67 -27.86 1.65
CA HIS A 45 -7.57 -28.84 1.02
C HIS A 45 -6.92 -29.57 -0.16
N SER A 46 -6.12 -28.88 -0.97
CA SER A 46 -5.50 -29.46 -2.17
C SER A 46 -4.25 -30.30 -1.88
N THR A 47 -3.50 -29.98 -0.82
CA THR A 47 -2.17 -30.55 -0.60
C THR A 47 -2.04 -31.38 0.66
N ARG A 48 -2.87 -31.12 1.68
CA ARG A 48 -2.74 -31.71 3.02
C ARG A 48 -1.27 -31.79 3.44
N PRO A 49 -0.58 -30.63 3.55
CA PRO A 49 0.86 -30.60 3.65
C PRO A 49 1.31 -31.38 4.89
N THR A 50 2.06 -32.46 4.69
CA THR A 50 2.63 -33.29 5.75
C THR A 50 4.00 -32.76 6.24
N SER A 51 4.54 -31.76 5.53
CA SER A 51 5.78 -31.04 5.84
C SER A 51 5.52 -29.59 6.24
N ALA A 52 6.56 -28.87 6.67
CA ALA A 52 6.47 -27.46 7.05
C ALA A 52 5.89 -26.56 5.93
N LEU A 53 5.01 -25.63 6.32
CA LEU A 53 4.50 -24.55 5.47
C LEU A 53 5.49 -23.38 5.51
N CYS A 54 5.90 -22.88 4.33
CA CYS A 54 6.75 -21.70 4.21
C CYS A 54 5.92 -20.51 3.72
N ILE A 55 5.92 -19.42 4.48
CA ILE A 55 5.23 -18.16 4.16
C ILE A 55 6.29 -17.08 4.01
N ALA A 56 6.16 -16.23 2.99
CA ALA A 56 7.03 -15.08 2.78
C ALA A 56 6.16 -13.83 2.57
N ASP A 57 6.51 -12.75 3.27
CA ASP A 57 5.91 -11.42 3.10
C ASP A 57 6.89 -10.53 2.33
N LEU A 58 6.49 -10.07 1.14
CA LEU A 58 7.34 -9.31 0.23
C LEU A 58 6.98 -7.82 0.33
N GLY A 59 7.90 -7.02 0.87
CA GLY A 59 7.64 -5.61 1.16
C GLY A 59 7.11 -5.37 2.58
N CYS A 60 7.51 -6.18 3.55
CA CYS A 60 7.03 -6.15 4.94
C CYS A 60 7.28 -4.83 5.69
N SER A 61 8.23 -4.00 5.22
CA SER A 61 8.64 -2.75 5.86
C SER A 61 9.05 -2.96 7.33
N SER A 62 8.86 -1.93 8.17
CA SER A 62 9.10 -1.95 9.62
C SER A 62 7.81 -1.68 10.40
N GLY A 63 7.75 -2.12 11.65
CA GLY A 63 6.62 -1.84 12.55
C GLY A 63 5.61 -2.99 12.63
N PRO A 64 4.42 -2.72 13.20
CA PRO A 64 3.48 -3.78 13.61
C PRO A 64 2.87 -4.55 12.43
N ASN A 65 2.86 -3.96 11.23
CA ASN A 65 2.29 -4.61 10.04
C ASN A 65 3.20 -5.70 9.46
N ALA A 66 4.52 -5.62 9.68
CA ALA A 66 5.51 -6.53 9.08
C ALA A 66 5.31 -8.01 9.45
N LEU A 67 4.70 -8.28 10.60
CA LEU A 67 4.38 -9.64 11.05
C LEU A 67 2.87 -9.92 11.06
N LEU A 68 2.03 -8.93 10.75
CA LEU A 68 0.59 -9.04 10.91
C LEU A 68 0.01 -10.14 10.01
N VAL A 69 0.35 -10.09 8.72
CA VAL A 69 -0.14 -11.07 7.73
C VAL A 69 0.30 -12.48 8.12
N VAL A 70 1.59 -12.69 8.40
CA VAL A 70 2.11 -14.02 8.74
C VAL A 70 1.48 -14.55 10.03
N SER A 71 1.33 -13.70 11.05
CA SER A 71 0.70 -14.08 12.32
C SER A 71 -0.75 -14.50 12.12
N GLU A 72 -1.52 -13.74 11.34
CA GLU A 72 -2.90 -14.08 11.02
C GLU A 72 -3.00 -15.41 10.26
N LEU A 73 -2.09 -15.67 9.30
CA LEU A 73 -2.08 -16.93 8.54
C LEU A 73 -1.72 -18.13 9.40
N MET A 74 -0.87 -17.96 10.42
CA MET A 74 -0.50 -19.02 11.37
C MET A 74 -1.67 -19.43 12.27
N GLU A 75 -2.64 -18.54 12.51
CA GLU A 75 -3.81 -18.82 13.34
C GLU A 75 -4.91 -19.60 12.59
N ILE A 76 -4.86 -19.65 11.25
CA ILE A 76 -5.84 -20.35 10.42
C ILE A 76 -5.74 -21.86 10.68
N ARG A 77 -6.75 -22.41 11.35
CA ARG A 77 -6.93 -23.85 11.49
C ARG A 77 -7.80 -24.38 10.35
N PRO A 78 -7.34 -25.36 9.55
CA PRO A 78 -8.20 -26.01 8.57
C PRO A 78 -9.29 -26.80 9.32
N GLN A 79 -10.51 -26.27 9.37
CA GLN A 79 -11.67 -26.98 9.93
C GLN A 79 -12.29 -27.87 8.83
N ASN A 80 -12.82 -29.04 9.21
CA ASN A 80 -13.55 -29.95 8.32
C ASN A 80 -12.76 -30.46 7.09
N MET A 81 -11.56 -31.03 7.29
CA MET A 81 -10.96 -31.89 6.25
C MET A 81 -11.82 -33.16 6.08
N GLN A 82 -12.81 -33.13 5.19
CA GLN A 82 -13.46 -34.36 4.71
C GLN A 82 -12.48 -35.15 3.82
N GLU A 83 -12.43 -36.46 4.02
CA GLU A 83 -11.58 -37.41 3.31
C GLU A 83 -12.06 -37.67 1.87
N THR A 84 -12.03 -36.68 0.98
CA THR A 84 -12.45 -36.93 -0.41
C THR A 84 -11.55 -36.22 -1.41
N GLY A 85 -10.55 -36.95 -1.95
CA GLY A 85 -9.81 -36.55 -3.15
C GLY A 85 -8.37 -37.07 -3.21
N PRO A 86 -7.83 -37.37 -4.42
CA PRO A 86 -6.46 -37.87 -4.57
C PRO A 86 -5.44 -36.76 -4.27
N SER A 87 -4.40 -37.10 -3.51
CA SER A 87 -3.23 -36.25 -3.28
C SER A 87 -2.54 -35.96 -4.61
N THR A 88 -2.41 -34.67 -4.95
CA THR A 88 -1.58 -34.27 -6.09
C THR A 88 -0.10 -34.32 -5.69
N THR A 89 0.78 -34.79 -6.57
CA THR A 89 2.22 -34.94 -6.30
C THR A 89 2.99 -33.60 -6.26
N ARG A 90 2.36 -32.49 -6.66
CA ARG A 90 2.96 -31.15 -6.69
C ARG A 90 2.09 -30.19 -5.88
N VAL A 91 2.64 -29.66 -4.79
CA VAL A 91 1.98 -28.67 -3.94
C VAL A 91 1.77 -27.37 -4.73
N PRO A 92 0.54 -26.97 -5.14
CA PRO A 92 0.28 -25.66 -5.72
C PRO A 92 0.83 -24.56 -4.83
N ARG A 93 1.72 -23.72 -5.39
CA ARG A 93 2.17 -22.51 -4.69
C ARG A 93 1.14 -21.43 -4.94
N ARG A 94 0.72 -20.75 -3.88
CA ARG A 94 -0.21 -19.62 -3.96
C ARG A 94 0.52 -18.32 -3.67
N MET A 95 0.03 -17.24 -4.27
CA MET A 95 0.49 -15.89 -4.06
C MET A 95 -0.72 -14.96 -4.01
N VAL A 96 -0.78 -14.11 -2.99
CA VAL A 96 -1.76 -13.03 -2.90
C VAL A 96 -0.97 -11.73 -2.94
N LEU A 97 -1.29 -10.86 -3.91
CA LEU A 97 -0.67 -9.55 -4.05
C LEU A 97 -1.74 -8.48 -3.91
N THR A 98 -1.48 -7.50 -3.05
CA THR A 98 -2.30 -6.29 -2.95
C THR A 98 -1.44 -5.09 -3.30
N ILE A 99 -1.84 -4.36 -4.34
CA ILE A 99 -1.09 -3.25 -4.91
C ILE A 99 -1.97 -2.01 -4.90
N LEU A 100 -1.43 -0.85 -4.55
CA LEU A 100 -2.12 0.42 -4.77
C LEU A 100 -2.39 0.56 -6.27
N GLY A 101 -3.64 0.77 -6.63
CA GLY A 101 -4.08 0.79 -8.02
C GLY A 101 -5.21 1.78 -8.23
N ARG A 102 -5.99 1.52 -9.27
CA ARG A 102 -7.14 2.32 -9.68
C ARG A 102 -8.24 1.40 -10.16
N LYS A 103 -9.47 1.89 -10.20
CA LYS A 103 -10.61 1.14 -10.74
C LYS A 103 -10.79 1.40 -12.23
N SER A 104 -10.63 2.65 -12.64
CA SER A 104 -10.70 3.11 -14.02
C SER A 104 -9.55 2.52 -14.85
N ASP A 105 -9.82 2.25 -16.13
CA ASP A 105 -8.79 1.90 -17.11
C ASP A 105 -8.07 3.13 -17.68
N ASP A 106 -8.52 4.35 -17.37
CA ASP A 106 -7.79 5.59 -17.64
C ASP A 106 -6.67 5.84 -16.60
N PRO A 107 -5.38 5.85 -17.00
CA PRO A 107 -4.26 6.09 -16.08
C PRO A 107 -4.18 7.52 -15.54
N SER A 108 -4.90 8.48 -16.16
CA SER A 108 -4.96 9.87 -15.71
C SER A 108 -6.13 10.15 -14.75
N SER A 109 -6.86 9.12 -14.33
CA SER A 109 -7.94 9.28 -13.37
C SER A 109 -7.41 9.71 -12.00
N LYS A 110 -8.23 10.48 -11.27
CA LYS A 110 -7.94 10.91 -9.89
C LYS A 110 -7.84 9.76 -8.88
N GLU A 111 -8.04 8.52 -9.28
CA GLU A 111 -8.08 7.37 -8.38
C GLU A 111 -6.67 6.92 -7.94
N GLY A 112 -5.63 7.21 -8.73
CA GLY A 112 -4.27 6.72 -8.49
C GLY A 112 -3.24 7.81 -8.16
N CYS A 113 -3.24 8.91 -8.91
CA CYS A 113 -2.21 9.96 -8.82
C CYS A 113 -2.57 11.12 -7.90
N TYR A 114 -3.82 11.20 -7.44
CA TYR A 114 -4.33 12.43 -6.86
C TYR A 114 -3.60 12.88 -5.59
N ILE A 115 -3.21 11.93 -4.73
CA ILE A 115 -2.44 12.21 -3.53
C ILE A 115 -1.07 12.87 -3.85
N TRP A 116 -0.48 12.52 -5.00
CA TRP A 116 0.78 13.07 -5.48
C TRP A 116 0.61 14.39 -6.21
N GLU A 117 -0.50 14.60 -6.92
CA GLU A 117 -0.84 15.90 -7.51
C GLU A 117 -0.94 17.00 -6.44
N LEU A 118 -1.53 16.66 -5.28
CA LEU A 118 -1.58 17.56 -4.13
C LEU A 118 -0.18 17.87 -3.57
N LEU A 119 0.73 16.89 -3.56
CA LEU A 119 2.12 17.11 -3.15
C LEU A 119 2.88 17.97 -4.17
N ALA A 120 2.66 17.72 -5.46
CA ALA A 120 3.23 18.52 -6.53
C ALA A 120 2.73 19.97 -6.46
N THR A 121 1.49 20.20 -6.02
CA THR A 121 0.97 21.56 -5.78
C THR A 121 1.79 22.26 -4.70
N ALA A 122 2.04 21.61 -3.55
CA ALA A 122 2.87 22.15 -2.48
C ALA A 122 4.31 22.47 -2.95
N LEU A 123 4.91 21.58 -3.73
CA LEU A 123 6.26 21.77 -4.29
C LEU A 123 6.30 22.94 -5.29
N ASN A 124 5.30 23.06 -6.17
CA ASN A 124 5.22 24.16 -7.14
C ASN A 124 5.02 25.52 -6.45
N GLU A 125 4.27 25.58 -5.36
CA GLU A 125 4.19 26.81 -4.54
C GLU A 125 5.57 27.20 -4.02
N MET A 126 6.36 26.23 -3.53
CA MET A 126 7.73 26.47 -3.06
C MET A 126 8.68 26.91 -4.18
N VAL A 127 8.50 26.39 -5.41
CA VAL A 127 9.24 26.87 -6.60
C VAL A 127 8.90 28.33 -6.89
N SER A 128 7.61 28.68 -6.89
CA SER A 128 7.19 30.06 -7.17
C SER A 128 7.67 31.08 -6.14
N GLU A 129 7.92 30.64 -4.90
CA GLU A 129 8.52 31.45 -3.84
C GLU A 129 10.06 31.46 -3.87
N GLY A 130 10.69 30.69 -4.76
CA GLY A 130 12.15 30.60 -4.88
C GLY A 130 12.81 29.77 -3.77
N LEU A 131 12.05 28.89 -3.08
CA LEU A 131 12.59 27.97 -2.08
C LEU A 131 13.16 26.69 -2.72
N ILE A 132 12.70 26.36 -3.93
CA ILE A 132 13.15 25.23 -4.74
C ILE A 132 13.44 25.75 -6.15
N GLU A 133 14.57 25.33 -6.72
CA GLU A 133 14.91 25.64 -8.12
C GLU A 133 13.94 24.92 -9.08
N GLU A 134 13.48 25.60 -10.12
CA GLU A 134 12.53 25.05 -11.11
C GLU A 134 13.08 23.76 -11.78
N GLU A 135 14.38 23.74 -12.10
CA GLU A 135 15.06 22.58 -12.68
C GLU A 135 15.02 21.33 -11.77
N MET A 136 15.01 21.54 -10.46
CA MET A 136 14.90 20.45 -9.49
C MET A 136 13.49 19.86 -9.49
N MET A 137 12.47 20.68 -9.66
CA MET A 137 11.09 20.21 -9.79
C MET A 137 10.89 19.46 -11.11
N ASP A 138 11.37 20.01 -12.23
CA ASP A 138 11.22 19.41 -13.56
C ASP A 138 11.90 18.04 -13.69
N SER A 139 13.01 17.84 -12.99
CA SER A 139 13.75 16.58 -12.97
C SER A 139 13.18 15.55 -11.99
N PHE A 140 12.30 15.95 -11.07
CA PHE A 140 11.75 15.07 -10.04
C PHE A 140 10.58 14.24 -10.57
N ASN A 141 10.67 12.92 -10.41
CA ASN A 141 9.58 12.01 -10.75
C ASN A 141 9.41 10.97 -9.63
N ILE A 142 8.15 10.60 -9.39
CA ILE A 142 7.81 9.59 -8.38
C ILE A 142 7.84 8.21 -9.05
N PRO A 143 8.67 7.26 -8.58
CA PRO A 143 8.81 5.93 -9.17
C PRO A 143 7.66 5.00 -8.75
N GLN A 144 6.42 5.44 -8.92
CA GLN A 144 5.23 4.68 -8.60
C GLN A 144 4.26 4.67 -9.79
N TYR A 145 3.68 3.50 -10.04
CA TYR A 145 2.59 3.34 -10.99
C TYR A 145 1.41 2.65 -10.32
N THR A 146 0.20 3.14 -10.57
CA THR A 146 -1.05 2.57 -10.03
C THR A 146 -1.80 1.83 -11.14
N PRO A 147 -1.67 0.49 -11.23
CA PRO A 147 -2.28 -0.28 -12.31
C PRO A 147 -3.80 -0.43 -12.13
N SER A 148 -4.51 -0.63 -13.25
CA SER A 148 -5.90 -1.10 -13.24
C SER A 148 -5.97 -2.63 -13.06
N PRO A 149 -7.14 -3.19 -12.68
CA PRO A 149 -7.31 -4.64 -12.56
C PRO A 149 -7.07 -5.34 -13.90
N THR A 150 -7.50 -4.69 -15.00
CA THR A 150 -7.30 -5.18 -16.36
C THR A 150 -5.82 -5.27 -16.70
N GLU A 151 -5.02 -4.28 -16.29
CA GLU A 151 -3.57 -4.28 -16.50
C GLU A 151 -2.88 -5.38 -15.69
N VAL A 152 -3.22 -5.52 -14.40
CA VAL A 152 -2.68 -6.59 -13.54
C VAL A 152 -2.99 -7.95 -14.14
N LYS A 153 -4.25 -8.20 -14.51
CA LYS A 153 -4.66 -9.47 -15.13
C LYS A 153 -3.88 -9.75 -16.41
N ARG A 154 -3.77 -8.77 -17.30
CA ARG A 154 -3.07 -8.88 -18.58
C ARG A 154 -1.59 -9.22 -18.38
N GLU A 155 -0.89 -8.56 -17.44
CA GLU A 155 0.53 -8.86 -17.22
C GLU A 155 0.74 -10.25 -16.60
N VAL A 156 -0.14 -10.71 -15.71
CA VAL A 156 -0.07 -12.08 -15.17
C VAL A 156 -0.30 -13.13 -16.27
N GLU A 157 -1.29 -12.92 -17.13
CA GLU A 157 -1.60 -13.83 -18.23
C GLU A 157 -0.49 -13.85 -19.29
N LYS A 158 0.09 -12.68 -19.58
CA LYS A 158 1.19 -12.52 -20.54
C LYS A 158 2.48 -13.17 -20.06
N GLU A 159 2.81 -13.07 -18.77
CA GLU A 159 3.99 -13.74 -18.21
C GLU A 159 3.78 -15.26 -18.17
N GLY A 160 2.59 -15.71 -17.74
CA GLY A 160 2.13 -17.07 -17.97
C GLY A 160 2.53 -18.13 -16.94
N SER A 161 3.31 -17.81 -15.89
CA SER A 161 3.69 -18.75 -14.81
C SER A 161 2.58 -19.00 -13.79
N PHE A 162 1.61 -18.09 -13.72
CA PHE A 162 0.51 -18.13 -12.75
C PHE A 162 -0.86 -18.17 -13.45
N ILE A 163 -1.85 -18.70 -12.72
CA ILE A 163 -3.27 -18.60 -13.03
C ILE A 163 -3.88 -17.60 -12.06
N VAL A 164 -4.65 -16.65 -12.57
CA VAL A 164 -5.44 -15.74 -11.73
C VAL A 164 -6.63 -16.51 -11.16
N ASP A 165 -6.64 -16.66 -9.84
CA ASP A 165 -7.68 -17.35 -9.08
C ASP A 165 -8.80 -16.38 -8.71
N ARG A 166 -8.42 -15.20 -8.19
CA ARG A 166 -9.34 -14.13 -7.81
C ARG A 166 -8.69 -12.77 -8.07
N LEU A 167 -9.47 -11.79 -8.51
CA LEU A 167 -9.02 -10.42 -8.75
C LEU A 167 -10.10 -9.45 -8.30
N GLU A 168 -9.76 -8.55 -7.38
CA GLU A 168 -10.70 -7.61 -6.76
C GLU A 168 -10.12 -6.22 -6.60
N VAL A 169 -11.01 -5.25 -6.50
CA VAL A 169 -10.67 -3.87 -6.14
C VAL A 169 -11.36 -3.53 -4.84
N SER A 170 -10.60 -3.02 -3.88
CA SER A 170 -11.13 -2.45 -2.64
C SER A 170 -10.70 -1.00 -2.52
N SER A 171 -11.47 -0.20 -1.76
CA SER A 171 -11.12 1.18 -1.46
C SER A 171 -10.99 1.40 0.04
N VAL A 172 -10.16 2.37 0.42
CA VAL A 172 -10.00 2.85 1.79
C VAL A 172 -10.03 4.37 1.76
N GLU A 173 -10.97 4.97 2.48
CA GLU A 173 -11.01 6.43 2.64
C GLU A 173 -9.72 6.96 3.28
N TRP A 174 -9.28 8.13 2.85
CA TRP A 174 -8.09 8.79 3.41
C TRP A 174 -8.26 9.09 4.91
N SER A 175 -9.48 9.34 5.37
CA SER A 175 -9.86 9.53 6.78
C SER A 175 -9.44 8.35 7.68
N ALA A 176 -9.27 7.15 7.11
CA ALA A 176 -8.82 5.96 7.83
C ALA A 176 -7.34 6.02 8.29
N CYS A 177 -6.58 7.07 7.91
CA CYS A 177 -5.23 7.30 8.43
C CYS A 177 -5.19 7.55 9.95
N GLY A 178 -6.31 7.89 10.61
CA GLY A 178 -6.35 8.12 12.05
C GLY A 178 -6.14 6.87 12.91
N ASN A 179 -5.33 6.98 13.96
CA ASN A 179 -5.25 5.94 15.00
C ASN A 179 -6.49 6.00 15.91
N ASN A 180 -7.10 4.84 16.20
CA ASN A 180 -8.21 4.72 17.17
C ASN A 180 -7.81 4.99 18.64
N ILE A 181 -6.67 5.64 18.91
CA ILE A 181 -6.07 5.81 20.25
C ILE A 181 -5.88 7.29 20.60
N SER A 182 -6.80 8.17 20.20
CA SER A 182 -6.88 9.50 20.81
C SER A 182 -8.03 9.53 21.82
N PRO A 183 -7.77 9.55 23.13
CA PRO A 183 -8.81 9.71 24.13
C PRO A 183 -9.30 11.16 24.11
N SER A 184 -10.63 11.33 24.07
CA SER A 184 -11.39 12.50 24.53
C SER A 184 -10.99 13.90 24.02
N ASN A 185 -11.93 14.54 23.32
CA ASN A 185 -12.05 15.99 23.06
C ASN A 185 -11.03 16.62 22.10
N GLY A 186 -11.41 16.73 20.83
CA GLY A 186 -10.73 17.59 19.85
C GLY A 186 -11.05 17.15 18.43
N PHE A 187 -11.25 18.10 17.52
CA PHE A 187 -11.50 17.88 16.09
C PHE A 187 -10.63 16.74 15.52
N LYS A 188 -11.24 15.81 14.76
CA LYS A 188 -10.50 14.83 13.98
C LYS A 188 -9.71 15.58 12.90
N ASP A 189 -8.40 15.73 13.10
CA ASP A 189 -7.50 16.30 12.08
C ASP A 189 -7.12 15.20 11.08
N ASP A 190 -8.10 14.72 10.32
CA ASP A 190 -7.93 13.60 9.38
C ASP A 190 -6.89 13.94 8.29
N GLY A 191 -6.83 15.19 7.85
CA GLY A 191 -5.82 15.67 6.90
C GLY A 191 -4.40 15.59 7.45
N TYR A 192 -4.19 15.89 8.75
CA TYR A 192 -2.89 15.70 9.39
C TYR A 192 -2.44 14.24 9.42
N ASN A 193 -3.36 13.30 9.65
CA ASN A 193 -3.03 11.88 9.67
C ASN A 193 -2.61 11.39 8.28
N VAL A 194 -3.29 11.85 7.22
CA VAL A 194 -2.94 11.52 5.83
C VAL A 194 -1.58 12.11 5.46
N ALA A 195 -1.34 13.38 5.78
CA ALA A 195 -0.06 14.03 5.52
C ALA A 195 1.10 13.32 6.23
N LYS A 196 0.90 12.86 7.48
CA LYS A 196 1.88 12.04 8.21
C LYS A 196 2.13 10.68 7.58
N CYS A 197 1.07 9.99 7.15
CA CYS A 197 1.19 8.72 6.42
C CYS A 197 2.03 8.89 5.16
N MET A 198 1.71 9.91 4.35
CA MET A 198 2.46 10.23 3.13
C MET A 198 3.88 10.70 3.42
N ARG A 199 4.11 11.45 4.51
CA ARG A 199 5.45 11.81 4.97
C ARG A 199 6.30 10.59 5.23
N ALA A 200 5.78 9.62 5.98
CA ALA A 200 6.49 8.39 6.26
C ALA A 200 6.81 7.56 4.99
N VAL A 201 6.12 7.80 3.88
CA VAL A 201 6.33 7.13 2.58
C VAL A 201 7.30 7.90 1.68
N ALA A 202 7.16 9.23 1.60
CA ALA A 202 7.82 10.04 0.58
C ALA A 202 9.03 10.83 1.07
N GLU A 203 9.18 11.03 2.39
CA GLU A 203 10.25 11.85 2.96
C GLU A 203 11.65 11.44 2.51
N PRO A 204 12.05 10.15 2.49
CA PRO A 204 13.40 9.78 2.03
C PRO A 204 13.66 10.14 0.57
N LEU A 205 12.65 9.97 -0.29
CA LEU A 205 12.73 10.32 -1.70
C LEU A 205 12.85 11.83 -1.89
N LEU A 206 12.03 12.61 -1.19
CA LEU A 206 12.07 14.08 -1.25
C LEU A 206 13.37 14.64 -0.67
N ALA A 207 13.82 14.11 0.47
CA ALA A 207 15.04 14.57 1.14
C ALA A 207 16.28 14.28 0.29
N SER A 208 16.30 13.14 -0.39
CA SER A 208 17.41 12.80 -1.28
C SER A 208 17.47 13.66 -2.55
N HIS A 209 16.34 14.18 -3.02
CA HIS A 209 16.30 14.99 -4.25
C HIS A 209 16.38 16.49 -3.95
N PHE A 210 15.55 17.00 -3.04
CA PHE A 210 15.45 18.43 -2.72
C PHE A 210 16.23 18.86 -1.47
N GLY A 211 16.74 17.91 -0.68
CA GLY A 211 17.44 18.16 0.59
C GLY A 211 16.52 18.15 1.81
N GLU A 212 17.10 17.93 3.00
CA GLU A 212 16.33 17.84 4.26
C GLU A 212 15.68 19.17 4.68
N ALA A 213 16.26 20.31 4.28
CA ALA A 213 15.84 21.64 4.72
C ALA A 213 14.40 22.00 4.29
N ILE A 214 13.89 21.40 3.21
CA ILE A 214 12.55 21.69 2.66
C ILE A 214 11.45 20.80 3.26
N ILE A 215 11.81 19.71 3.94
CA ILE A 215 10.88 18.63 4.27
C ILE A 215 9.78 19.08 5.23
N ASP A 216 10.13 19.78 6.30
CA ASP A 216 9.12 20.23 7.25
C ASP A 216 8.15 21.24 6.63
N GLU A 217 8.66 22.11 5.75
CA GLU A 217 7.85 23.14 5.10
C GLU A 217 6.93 22.54 4.02
N VAL A 218 7.42 21.63 3.18
CA VAL A 218 6.57 20.97 2.17
C VAL A 218 5.44 20.18 2.83
N PHE A 219 5.72 19.45 3.91
CA PHE A 219 4.68 18.69 4.62
C PHE A 219 3.71 19.56 5.41
N ARG A 220 4.13 20.75 5.85
CA ARG A 220 3.22 21.76 6.43
C ARG A 220 2.22 22.25 5.39
N ARG A 221 2.68 22.67 4.21
CA ARG A 221 1.80 23.12 3.09
C ARG A 221 0.91 21.99 2.59
N TYR A 222 1.50 20.82 2.41
CA TYR A 222 0.79 19.65 1.92
C TYR A 222 -0.35 19.22 2.86
N LYS A 223 -0.14 19.32 4.18
CA LYS A 223 -1.22 19.14 5.17
C LYS A 223 -2.39 20.09 4.90
N GLU A 224 -2.13 21.37 4.71
CA GLU A 224 -3.18 22.38 4.48
C GLU A 224 -3.97 22.08 3.21
N ILE A 225 -3.27 21.72 2.13
CA ILE A 225 -3.87 21.33 0.85
C ILE A 225 -4.74 20.06 0.99
N ILE A 226 -4.25 19.02 1.68
CA ILE A 226 -5.03 17.80 1.92
C ILE A 226 -6.29 18.13 2.74
N THR A 227 -6.15 18.90 3.82
CA THR A 227 -7.28 19.23 4.70
C THR A 227 -8.36 20.01 3.95
N ASP A 228 -7.99 21.01 3.15
CA ASP A 228 -8.92 21.74 2.30
C ASP A 228 -9.63 20.80 1.31
N ARG A 229 -8.89 19.85 0.73
CA ARG A 229 -9.46 18.95 -0.26
C ARG A 229 -10.41 17.92 0.33
N MET A 230 -10.04 17.30 1.44
CA MET A 230 -10.89 16.35 2.17
C MET A 230 -12.18 17.00 2.66
N ALA A 231 -12.21 18.32 2.87
CA ALA A 231 -13.43 19.06 3.20
C ALA A 231 -14.39 19.23 2.01
N LYS A 232 -13.88 19.12 0.77
CA LYS A 232 -14.64 19.37 -0.47
C LYS A 232 -15.12 18.11 -1.15
N GLU A 233 -14.43 16.99 -0.98
CA GLU A 233 -14.79 15.72 -1.61
C GLU A 233 -14.35 14.49 -0.81
N THR A 234 -15.04 13.37 -1.07
CA THR A 234 -14.61 12.07 -0.57
C THR A 234 -13.39 11.60 -1.35
N THR A 235 -12.32 11.26 -0.61
CA THR A 235 -11.04 10.82 -1.16
C THR A 235 -10.71 9.42 -0.68
N GLU A 236 -10.29 8.55 -1.60
CA GLU A 236 -10.06 7.14 -1.35
C GLU A 236 -8.74 6.66 -1.99
N PHE A 237 -8.13 5.66 -1.37
CA PHE A 237 -7.09 4.84 -1.97
C PHE A 237 -7.71 3.57 -2.53
N PHE A 238 -7.42 3.25 -3.80
CA PHE A 238 -7.86 2.00 -4.42
C PHE A 238 -6.74 0.96 -4.38
N ASN A 239 -7.10 -0.27 -4.08
CA ASN A 239 -6.17 -1.38 -3.97
C ASN A 239 -6.66 -2.52 -4.87
N VAL A 240 -5.80 -2.94 -5.80
CA VAL A 240 -6.03 -4.11 -6.64
C VAL A 240 -5.42 -5.32 -5.94
N THR A 241 -6.26 -6.28 -5.59
CA THR A 241 -5.84 -7.54 -4.95
C THR A 241 -5.99 -8.70 -5.92
N VAL A 242 -4.93 -9.46 -6.13
CA VAL A 242 -4.92 -10.65 -6.99
C VAL A 242 -4.45 -11.87 -6.20
N SER A 243 -5.28 -12.92 -6.16
CA SER A 243 -4.90 -14.26 -5.72
C SER A 243 -4.50 -15.08 -6.94
N MET A 244 -3.38 -15.79 -6.86
CA MET A 244 -2.79 -16.53 -7.96
C MET A 244 -2.30 -17.91 -7.54
N ILE A 245 -2.37 -18.85 -8.46
CA ILE A 245 -1.88 -20.22 -8.30
C ILE A 245 -0.79 -20.48 -9.33
N ARG A 246 0.36 -20.98 -8.90
CA ARG A 246 1.47 -21.34 -9.78
C ARG A 246 1.11 -22.59 -10.62
N LYS A 247 1.40 -22.53 -11.92
CA LYS A 247 1.25 -23.67 -12.86
C LYS A 247 2.29 -24.77 -12.63
#